data_AF-A1TZY8-F1
#
_entry.id   AF-A1TZY8-F1
#
_cell.length_a   1.000
_cell.length_b   1.000
_cell.length_c   1.000
_cell.angle_alpha   90.00
_cell.angle_beta   90.00
_cell.angle_gamma   90.00
#
_symmetry.space_group_name_H-M   'P 1'
#
loop_
_entity.id
_entity.type
_entity.pdbx_description
1 polymer ?
#
loop_
_entity_poly.entity_id
_entity_poly.type
_entity_poly.pdbx_seq_one_letter_code
_entity_poly.pdbx_strand_id
1 'polypeptide(L)' 'MQLRRFSGISKSRVLDELRAMYQWVKPRVTISVPGEEQHMQTHAEVALDTGVFKCLVGRNGDLFMIRPVPRMR' A
#
# COMPACT_ATOMS: atom_id res chain seq x y z
N MET A 1 -15.07 25.05 -25.02
CA MET A 1 -13.78 24.85 -24.34
C MET A 1 -13.85 23.51 -23.60
N GLN A 2 -13.32 22.45 -24.23
CA GLN A 2 -13.53 21.07 -23.83
C GLN A 2 -12.40 20.66 -22.87
N LEU A 3 -12.72 20.45 -21.60
CA LEU A 3 -11.77 19.93 -20.61
C LEU A 3 -11.40 18.48 -20.98
N ARG A 4 -10.18 18.29 -21.48
CA ARG A 4 -9.59 16.96 -21.68
C ARG A 4 -9.37 16.32 -20.30
N ARG A 5 -10.25 15.39 -19.92
CA ARG A 5 -9.99 14.42 -18.86
C ARG A 5 -8.88 13.49 -19.36
N PHE A 6 -7.66 13.68 -18.88
CA PHE A 6 -6.64 12.64 -18.95
C PHE A 6 -6.95 11.60 -17.87
N SER A 7 -7.84 10.65 -18.14
CA SER A 7 -8.07 9.48 -17.28
C SER A 7 -7.71 8.21 -18.06
N GLY A 8 -6.40 7.96 -18.22
CA GLY A 8 -5.86 6.87 -19.03
C GLY A 8 -5.04 5.83 -18.26
N ILE A 9 -5.09 5.81 -16.93
CA ILE A 9 -4.41 4.78 -16.14
C ILE A 9 -5.40 3.67 -15.82
N SER A 10 -5.24 2.51 -16.47
CA SER A 10 -5.99 1.30 -16.12
C SER A 10 -5.62 0.85 -14.70
N LYS A 11 -6.62 0.53 -13.86
CA LYS A 11 -6.40 -0.03 -12.52
C LYS A 11 -5.50 -1.27 -12.53
N SER A 12 -5.52 -2.06 -13.61
CA SER A 12 -4.67 -3.26 -13.74
C SER A 12 -3.18 -2.92 -13.75
N ARG A 13 -2.78 -1.84 -14.45
CA ARG A 13 -1.38 -1.44 -14.58
C ARG A 13 -0.79 -1.00 -13.24
N VAL A 14 -1.58 -0.29 -12.45
CA VAL A 14 -1.17 0.18 -11.10
C VAL A 14 -0.87 -1.01 -10.19
N LEU A 15 -1.68 -2.08 -10.25
CA LEU A 15 -1.45 -3.28 -9.47
C LEU A 15 -0.17 -4.00 -9.89
N ASP A 16 0.11 -4.07 -11.19
CA ASP A 16 1.31 -4.74 -11.69
C ASP A 16 2.59 -3.97 -11.34
N GLU A 17 2.58 -2.64 -11.49
CA GLU A 17 3.67 -1.77 -11.06
C GLU A 17 3.90 -1.87 -9.53
N LEU A 18 2.82 -1.95 -8.76
CA LEU A 18 2.88 -2.10 -7.30
C LEU A 18 3.44 -3.47 -6.87
N ARG A 19 3.03 -4.55 -7.55
CA ARG A 19 3.61 -5.90 -7.34
C ARG A 19 5.10 -5.92 -7.63
N ALA A 20 5.52 -5.34 -8.76
CA ALA A 20 6.92 -5.24 -9.13
C ALA A 20 7.74 -4.50 -8.06
N MET A 21 7.21 -3.40 -7.53
CA MET A 21 7.84 -2.66 -6.43
C MET A 21 8.06 -3.54 -5.19
N TYR A 22 7.03 -4.26 -4.72
CA TYR A 22 7.18 -5.12 -3.54
C TYR A 22 8.13 -6.29 -3.78
N GLN A 23 8.15 -6.86 -4.98
CA GLN A 23 9.10 -7.91 -5.36
C GLN A 23 10.55 -7.42 -5.36
N TRP A 24 10.79 -6.13 -5.64
CA TRP A 24 12.13 -5.54 -5.59
C TRP A 24 12.55 -5.18 -4.17
N VAL A 25 11.68 -4.48 -3.43
CA VAL A 25 12.03 -3.98 -2.09
C VAL A 25 12.03 -5.10 -1.04
N LYS A 26 11.15 -6.10 -1.18
CA LYS A 26 10.97 -7.24 -0.26
C LYS A 26 10.96 -6.81 1.23
N PRO A 27 10.09 -5.86 1.63
CA PRO A 27 10.08 -5.40 3.00
C PRO A 27 9.56 -6.48 3.96
N ARG A 28 10.09 -6.50 5.20
CA ARG A 28 9.54 -7.36 6.27
C ARG A 28 8.23 -6.80 6.84
N VAL A 29 8.08 -5.48 6.82
CA VAL A 29 6.89 -4.78 7.31
C VAL A 29 6.58 -3.64 6.36
N THR A 30 5.31 -3.45 6.02
CA THR A 30 4.82 -2.27 5.29
C THR A 30 3.88 -1.46 6.17
N ILE A 31 3.88 -0.14 5.98
CA ILE A 31 2.96 0.78 6.65
C ILE A 31 2.28 1.58 5.56
N SER A 32 0.98 1.35 5.36
CA SER A 32 0.14 2.15 4.46
C SER A 32 -0.32 3.40 5.22
N VAL A 33 0.18 4.56 4.81
CA VAL A 33 -0.16 5.86 5.41
C VAL A 33 -1.28 6.56 4.61
N PRO A 34 -2.00 7.54 5.19
CA PRO A 34 -3.37 7.87 4.80
C PRO A 34 -3.58 8.17 3.32
N GLY A 35 -4.60 7.49 2.77
CA GLY A 35 -5.26 7.73 1.49
C GLY A 35 -6.70 7.22 1.58
N GLU A 36 -7.42 7.08 0.47
CA GLU A 36 -8.74 6.43 0.49
C GLU A 36 -8.61 4.99 1.03
N GLU A 37 -9.55 4.56 1.87
CA GLU A 37 -9.49 3.26 2.57
C GLU A 37 -9.35 2.09 1.61
N GLN A 38 -10.01 2.17 0.44
CA GLN A 38 -9.89 1.17 -0.63
C GLN A 38 -8.47 1.06 -1.19
N HIS A 39 -7.76 2.18 -1.35
CA HIS A 39 -6.37 2.16 -1.82
C HIS A 39 -5.44 1.58 -0.77
N MET A 40 -5.62 1.94 0.50
CA MET A 40 -4.81 1.39 1.60
C MET A 40 -4.97 -0.13 1.74
N GLN A 41 -6.21 -0.63 1.59
CA GLN A 41 -6.51 -2.07 1.59
C GLN A 41 -5.85 -2.77 0.40
N THR A 42 -6.03 -2.24 -0.81
CA THR A 42 -5.40 -2.77 -2.03
C THR A 42 -3.87 -2.87 -1.89
N HIS A 43 -3.24 -1.84 -1.32
CA HIS A 43 -1.80 -1.85 -1.06
C HIS A 43 -1.38 -2.95 -0.08
N ALA A 44 -2.14 -3.12 1.00
CA ALA A 44 -1.87 -4.16 2.00
C ALA A 44 -2.05 -5.56 1.40
N GLU A 45 -3.10 -5.79 0.61
CA GLU A 45 -3.35 -7.06 -0.08
C GLU A 45 -2.21 -7.41 -1.04
N VAL A 46 -1.83 -6.48 -1.92
CA VAL A 46 -0.72 -6.72 -2.87
C VAL A 46 0.61 -6.96 -2.15
N ALA A 47 0.87 -6.27 -1.04
CA ALA A 47 2.06 -6.52 -0.21
C ALA A 47 2.06 -7.94 0.39
N LEU A 48 0.92 -8.38 0.95
CA LEU A 48 0.80 -9.72 1.52
C LEU A 48 0.96 -10.80 0.43
N ASP A 49 0.32 -10.63 -0.72
CA ASP A 49 0.41 -11.54 -1.87
C ASP A 49 1.84 -11.67 -2.42
N THR A 50 2.66 -10.64 -2.26
CA THR A 50 4.07 -10.63 -2.70
C THR A 50 5.04 -11.13 -1.62
N GLY A 51 4.54 -11.58 -0.47
CA GLY A 51 5.33 -12.24 0.58
C GLY A 51 5.81 -11.31 1.70
N VAL A 52 5.26 -10.10 1.83
CA VAL A 52 5.53 -9.24 2.99
C VAL A 52 4.98 -9.90 4.25
N PHE A 53 5.81 -9.98 5.29
CA PHE A 53 5.43 -10.67 6.54
C PHE A 53 4.31 -9.95 7.30
N LYS A 54 4.29 -8.62 7.32
CA LYS A 54 3.24 -7.86 8.01
C LYS A 54 2.94 -6.52 7.35
N CYS A 55 1.65 -6.22 7.19
CA CYS A 55 1.18 -4.92 6.74
C CYS A 55 0.46 -4.21 7.90
N LEU A 56 0.78 -2.95 8.14
CA LEU A 56 0.14 -2.10 9.12
C LEU A 56 -0.64 -1.01 8.35
N VAL A 57 -1.93 -0.88 8.63
CA VAL A 57 -2.79 0.15 8.05
C VAL A 57 -3.37 0.92 9.22
N GLY A 58 -3.10 2.23 9.28
CA GLY A 58 -3.61 3.09 10.35
C GLY A 58 -4.06 4.44 9.82
N ARG A 59 -4.65 5.21 10.73
CA ARG A 59 -5.24 6.52 10.50
C ARG A 59 -4.39 7.59 11.17
N ASN A 60 -4.70 8.85 10.89
CA ASN A 60 -4.05 9.98 11.56
C ASN A 60 -4.23 9.87 13.08
N GLY A 61 -3.11 9.86 13.80
CA GLY A 61 -3.07 9.70 15.25
C GLY A 61 -2.66 8.31 15.74
N ASP A 62 -2.63 7.30 14.87
CA ASP A 62 -2.21 5.95 15.25
C ASP A 62 -0.71 5.88 15.49
N LEU A 63 -0.30 5.09 16.49
CA LEU A 63 1.10 4.85 16.83
C LEU A 63 1.57 3.50 16.33
N PHE A 64 2.57 3.50 15.44
CA PHE A 64 3.21 2.29 14.95
C PHE A 64 4.48 1.96 15.73
N MET A 65 4.52 0.79 16.33
CA MET A 65 5.73 0.16 16.83
C MET A 65 6.32 -0.68 15.69
N ILE A 66 7.54 -0.38 15.26
CA ILE A 66 8.22 -1.15 14.19
C ILE A 66 9.05 -2.30 14.80
N ARG A 67 9.64 -2.07 15.97
CA ARG A 67 10.42 -3.03 16.75
C ARG A 67 10.09 -2.90 18.25
N PRO A 68 10.28 -3.95 19.08
CA PRO A 68 10.81 -5.28 18.73
C PRO A 68 9.85 -6.15 17.94
N VAL A 69 8.53 -5.98 18.14
CA VAL A 69 7.48 -6.69 17.41
C VAL A 69 6.59 -5.65 16.73
N PRO A 70 6.40 -5.72 15.41
CA PRO A 70 5.61 -4.71 14.72
C PRO A 70 4.14 -4.73 15.18
N ARG A 71 3.60 -3.60 15.62
CA ARG A 71 2.25 -3.47 16.20
C ARG A 71 1.73 -2.05 15.99
N MET A 72 0.41 -1.89 15.91
CA MET A 72 -0.26 -0.60 15.98
C MET A 72 -0.94 -0.44 17.36
N ARG A 73 -0.90 0.75 17.95
CA ARG A 73 -1.40 1.03 19.30
C ARG A 73 -2.53 2.03 19.31
#